data_AF-A0A7W0LSK7-F1
#
_entry.id   AF-A0A7W0LSK7-F1
#
_cell.length_a   1.000
_cell.length_b   1.000
_cell.length_c   1.000
_cell.angle_alpha   90.00
_cell.angle_beta   90.00
_cell.angle_gamma   90.00
#
_symmetry.space_group_name_H-M   'P 1'
#
loop_
_entity.id
_entity.type
_entity.pdbx_description
1 polymer ?
#
loop_
_entity_poly.entity_id
_entity_poly.type
_entity_poly.pdbx_seq_one_letter_code
_entity_poly.pdbx_strand_id
1 'polypeptide(L)'
;ATVRAEAAVARVRIEGEVPGPALPILRAAAQNRAFLGRWRVIEALGRAGASAIPVLVAALGEEEFARLPAAEALGRIGPDAKEAVPALVRALGSPQWPIRARAALALWKVDRQSERVLPILIDALRAPALAPRRGRASAPLLPGQHTQVRSFKTDSNRSVYLSTTYPAGVSQFVPVVDLRALRREMVEALGEMGPQAEAAVPVLAKIAAADDDPARSQAAEARKRIDPPAEDEPGAR
;
A
#
# COMPACT_ATOMS: atom_id res chain seq x y z
N ALA A 1 -24.68 6.49 13.88
CA ALA A 1 -23.32 6.96 13.53
C ALA A 1 -22.77 6.25 12.30
N THR A 2 -22.79 4.92 12.26
CA THR A 2 -22.33 4.05 11.16
C THR A 2 -22.86 4.45 9.78
N VAL A 3 -24.18 4.58 9.61
CA VAL A 3 -24.81 4.95 8.33
C VAL A 3 -24.35 6.33 7.82
N ARG A 4 -24.13 7.30 8.72
CA ARG A 4 -23.63 8.64 8.35
C ARG A 4 -22.17 8.61 7.92
N ALA A 5 -21.35 7.76 8.55
CA ALA A 5 -19.96 7.56 8.15
C ALA A 5 -19.86 6.88 6.78
N GLU A 6 -20.69 5.88 6.50
CA GLU A 6 -20.72 5.22 5.18
C GLU A 6 -21.21 6.15 4.06
N ALA A 7 -22.23 6.96 4.34
CA ALA A 7 -22.70 7.98 3.39
C ALA A 7 -21.61 9.03 3.11
N ALA A 8 -20.87 9.47 4.13
CA ALA A 8 -19.74 10.38 3.97
C ALA A 8 -18.62 9.74 3.13
N VAL A 9 -18.26 8.48 3.37
CA VAL A 9 -17.28 7.75 2.54
C VAL A 9 -17.73 7.64 1.08
N ALA A 10 -19.00 7.30 0.84
CA ALA A 10 -19.53 7.19 -0.52
C ALA A 10 -19.42 8.51 -1.25
N ARG A 11 -19.74 9.61 -0.57
CA ARG A 11 -19.65 10.96 -1.10
C ARG A 11 -18.21 11.37 -1.42
N VAL A 12 -17.26 11.09 -0.53
CA VAL A 12 -15.81 11.34 -0.77
C VAL A 12 -15.28 10.58 -1.99
N ARG A 13 -15.80 9.39 -2.26
CA ARG A 13 -15.43 8.60 -3.45
C ARG A 13 -15.96 9.20 -4.75
N ILE A 14 -17.13 9.83 -4.70
CA ILE A 14 -17.82 10.41 -5.86
C ILE A 14 -17.30 11.83 -6.14
N GLU A 15 -17.22 12.65 -5.09
CA GLU A 15 -16.91 14.08 -5.18
C GLU A 15 -15.41 14.38 -5.06
N GLY A 16 -14.60 13.41 -4.62
CA GLY A 16 -13.14 13.56 -4.47
C GLY A 16 -12.69 14.36 -3.24
N GLU A 17 -13.55 15.23 -2.71
CA GLU A 17 -13.28 16.03 -1.52
C GLU A 17 -14.03 15.52 -0.29
N VAL A 18 -13.44 15.73 0.89
CA VAL A 18 -14.14 15.51 2.16
C VAL A 18 -14.93 16.75 2.52
N PRO A 19 -16.28 16.67 2.60
CA PRO A 19 -17.08 17.81 3.05
C PRO A 19 -16.60 18.23 4.45
N GLY A 20 -16.30 19.51 4.67
CA GLY A 20 -15.87 20.02 5.98
C GLY A 20 -16.72 19.54 7.17
N PRO A 21 -18.06 19.46 7.07
CA PRO A 21 -18.93 18.92 8.12
C PRO A 21 -18.79 17.39 8.36
N ALA A 22 -18.25 16.65 7.38
CA ALA A 22 -18.05 15.21 7.45
C ALA A 22 -16.73 14.83 8.13
N LEU A 23 -15.75 15.74 8.25
CA LEU A 23 -14.45 15.47 8.88
C LEU A 23 -14.56 14.97 10.33
N PRO A 24 -15.36 15.59 11.23
CA PRO A 24 -15.51 15.09 12.59
C PRO A 24 -16.16 13.70 12.65
N ILE A 25 -17.13 13.44 11.77
CA ILE A 25 -17.83 12.15 11.67
C ILE A 25 -16.88 11.06 11.19
N LEU A 26 -16.08 11.36 10.15
CA LEU A 26 -15.07 10.45 9.62
C LEU A 26 -13.96 10.21 10.64
N ARG A 27 -13.49 11.24 11.37
CA ARG A 27 -12.50 11.07 12.46
C ARG A 27 -13.02 10.14 13.54
N ALA A 28 -14.25 10.33 14.02
CA ALA A 28 -14.85 9.48 15.04
C ALA A 28 -15.03 8.04 14.55
N ALA A 29 -15.46 7.84 13.30
CA ALA A 29 -15.57 6.52 12.69
C ALA A 29 -14.18 5.86 12.50
N ALA A 30 -13.16 6.66 12.16
CA ALA A 30 -11.78 6.22 12.01
C ALA A 30 -11.13 5.80 13.33
N GLN A 31 -11.71 6.09 14.49
CA GLN A 31 -11.21 5.68 15.81
C GLN A 31 -12.06 4.58 16.45
N ASN A 32 -13.23 4.31 15.89
CA ASN A 32 -14.14 3.30 16.42
C ASN A 32 -13.68 1.88 16.02
N ARG A 33 -13.15 1.12 16.98
CA ARG A 33 -12.69 -0.26 16.78
C ARG A 33 -13.81 -1.25 16.45
N ALA A 34 -15.06 -0.97 16.85
CA ALA A 34 -16.21 -1.80 16.53
C ALA A 34 -16.75 -1.53 15.11
N PHE A 35 -16.27 -0.48 14.44
CA PHE A 35 -16.70 -0.13 13.10
C PHE A 35 -15.90 -0.87 12.03
N LEU A 36 -16.52 -1.84 11.38
CA LEU A 36 -15.89 -2.66 10.34
C LEU A 36 -15.48 -1.85 9.09
N GLY A 37 -16.20 -0.78 8.77
CA GLY A 37 -15.92 0.10 7.63
C GLY A 37 -14.77 1.09 7.86
N ARG A 38 -14.04 0.98 8.97
CA ARG A 38 -13.00 1.92 9.39
C ARG A 38 -11.89 2.11 8.36
N TRP A 39 -11.48 1.05 7.67
CA TRP A 39 -10.46 1.14 6.62
C TRP A 39 -10.90 2.04 5.44
N ARG A 40 -12.19 2.01 5.07
CA ARG A 40 -12.76 2.88 4.02
C ARG A 40 -12.77 4.33 4.44
N VAL A 41 -13.00 4.57 5.73
CA VAL A 41 -12.92 5.91 6.31
C VAL A 41 -11.48 6.42 6.31
N ILE A 42 -10.50 5.59 6.68
CA ILE A 42 -9.07 5.95 6.62
C ILE A 42 -8.65 6.26 5.18
N GLU A 43 -9.09 5.45 4.21
CA GLU A 43 -8.83 5.70 2.79
C GLU A 43 -9.45 7.03 2.31
N ALA A 44 -10.71 7.28 2.68
CA ALA A 44 -11.41 8.52 2.37
C ALA A 44 -10.72 9.74 3.01
N LEU A 45 -10.21 9.61 4.23
CA LEU A 45 -9.45 10.66 4.91
C LEU A 45 -8.15 11.02 4.18
N GLY A 46 -7.52 10.07 3.47
CA GLY A 46 -6.38 10.39 2.61
C GLY A 46 -6.69 11.37 1.48
N ARG A 47 -7.97 11.45 1.06
CA ARG A 47 -8.44 12.44 0.07
C ARG A 47 -8.78 13.79 0.71
N ALA A 48 -8.79 13.88 2.03
CA ALA A 48 -9.05 15.11 2.78
C ALA A 48 -7.82 16.03 2.90
N GLY A 49 -6.67 15.60 2.37
CA GLY A 49 -5.41 16.33 2.48
C GLY A 49 -4.88 16.44 3.92
N ALA A 50 -4.12 17.51 4.17
CA ALA A 50 -3.36 17.71 5.40
C ALA A 50 -4.20 17.63 6.70
N SER A 51 -5.48 18.03 6.66
CA SER A 51 -6.38 18.00 7.82
C SER A 51 -6.57 16.61 8.45
N ALA A 52 -6.32 15.55 7.68
CA ALA A 52 -6.43 14.17 8.13
C ALA A 52 -5.15 13.61 8.76
N ILE A 53 -4.00 14.28 8.65
CA ILE A 53 -2.69 13.76 9.08
C ILE A 53 -2.71 13.23 10.52
N PRO A 54 -3.24 13.95 11.54
CA PRO A 54 -3.23 13.44 12.91
C PRO A 54 -4.02 12.12 13.08
N VAL A 55 -5.10 11.96 12.33
CA VAL A 55 -5.94 10.75 12.37
C VAL A 55 -5.23 9.58 11.68
N LEU A 56 -4.58 9.85 10.55
CA LEU A 56 -3.82 8.84 9.81
C LEU A 56 -2.58 8.39 10.59
N VAL A 57 -1.89 9.30 11.29
CA VAL A 57 -0.77 8.97 12.18
C VAL A 57 -1.23 8.09 13.34
N ALA A 58 -2.38 8.39 13.95
CA ALA A 58 -2.96 7.52 14.97
C ALA A 58 -3.28 6.12 14.40
N ALA A 59 -3.91 6.06 13.22
CA ALA A 59 -4.26 4.81 12.56
C ALA A 59 -3.05 3.93 12.17
N LEU A 60 -1.88 4.53 11.90
CA LEU A 60 -0.62 3.80 11.71
C LEU A 60 -0.16 3.06 12.98
N GLY A 61 -0.48 3.57 14.16
CA GLY A 61 -0.10 2.97 15.45
C GLY A 61 -1.03 1.85 15.93
N GLU A 62 -2.21 1.71 15.34
CA GLU A 62 -3.25 0.77 15.80
C GLU A 62 -3.09 -0.64 15.25
N GLU A 63 -3.91 -1.60 15.69
CA GLU A 63 -3.81 -2.98 15.23
C GLU A 63 -4.14 -3.13 13.73
N GLU A 64 -3.17 -3.78 13.07
CA GLU A 64 -3.15 -4.50 11.81
C GLU A 64 -3.91 -3.94 10.60
N PHE A 65 -5.23 -3.76 10.66
CA PHE A 65 -6.06 -3.43 9.48
C PHE A 65 -6.05 -1.94 9.11
N ALA A 66 -5.77 -1.05 10.08
CA ALA A 66 -5.76 0.39 9.86
C ALA A 66 -4.42 0.90 9.29
N ARG A 67 -3.33 0.14 9.49
CA ARG A 67 -1.95 0.58 9.20
C ARG A 67 -1.69 0.76 7.71
N LEU A 68 -2.11 -0.22 6.91
CA LEU A 68 -1.88 -0.21 5.47
C LEU A 68 -2.60 0.96 4.77
N PRO A 69 -3.93 1.16 4.94
CA PRO A 69 -4.62 2.29 4.33
C PRO A 69 -4.14 3.63 4.89
N ALA A 70 -3.68 3.68 6.16
CA ALA A 70 -3.11 4.90 6.72
C ALA A 70 -1.77 5.27 6.08
N ALA A 71 -0.85 4.31 5.91
CA ALA A 71 0.42 4.54 5.21
C ALA A 71 0.18 5.01 3.76
N GLU A 72 -0.75 4.37 3.07
CA GLU A 72 -1.13 4.75 1.71
C GLU A 72 -1.72 6.17 1.64
N ALA A 73 -2.66 6.49 2.53
CA ALA A 73 -3.27 7.81 2.61
C ALA A 73 -2.22 8.90 2.86
N LEU A 74 -1.27 8.68 3.78
CA LEU A 74 -0.18 9.62 4.05
C LEU A 74 0.73 9.80 2.83
N GLY A 75 1.05 8.73 2.11
CA GLY A 75 1.82 8.81 0.87
C GLY A 75 1.10 9.57 -0.25
N ARG A 76 -0.23 9.48 -0.31
CA ARG A 76 -1.04 10.26 -1.27
C ARG A 76 -1.10 11.75 -0.92
N ILE A 77 -1.12 12.09 0.37
CA ILE A 77 -1.03 13.48 0.83
C ILE A 77 0.34 14.08 0.41
N GLY A 78 1.41 13.28 0.42
CA GLY A 78 2.71 13.70 -0.08
C GLY A 78 3.43 14.65 0.89
N PRO A 79 4.17 15.66 0.39
CA PRO A 79 5.05 16.50 1.23
C PRO A 79 4.37 17.16 2.44
N ASP A 80 3.07 17.47 2.36
CA ASP A 80 2.30 18.05 3.46
C ASP A 80 2.21 17.11 4.67
N ALA A 81 2.40 15.80 4.49
CA ALA A 81 2.40 14.79 5.55
C ALA A 81 3.77 14.61 6.23
N LYS A 82 4.68 15.59 6.14
CA LYS A 82 6.04 15.50 6.74
C LYS A 82 6.04 15.19 8.24
N GLU A 83 5.04 15.68 8.98
CA GLU A 83 4.85 15.37 10.40
C GLU A 83 4.63 13.88 10.68
N ALA A 84 4.19 13.10 9.68
CA ALA A 84 3.99 11.67 9.79
C ALA A 84 5.27 10.84 9.62
N VAL A 85 6.41 11.45 9.25
CA VAL A 85 7.68 10.73 9.01
C VAL A 85 8.08 9.83 10.19
N PRO A 86 8.06 10.27 11.46
CA PRO A 86 8.41 9.38 12.58
C PRO A 86 7.49 8.15 12.70
N ALA A 87 6.20 8.31 12.38
CA ALA A 87 5.24 7.21 12.41
C ALA A 87 5.43 6.24 11.24
N LEU A 88 5.73 6.76 10.05
CA LEU A 88 6.05 5.97 8.88
C LEU A 88 7.36 5.19 9.06
N VAL A 89 8.38 5.80 9.68
CA VAL A 89 9.65 5.11 10.03
C VAL A 89 9.38 3.93 10.97
N ARG A 90 8.52 4.08 11.98
CA ARG A 90 8.12 2.94 12.82
C ARG A 90 7.40 1.85 12.02
N ALA A 91 6.58 2.22 11.06
CA ALA A 91 5.84 1.27 10.20
C ALA A 91 6.77 0.44 9.28
N LEU A 92 7.99 0.91 9.01
CA LEU A 92 9.02 0.11 8.32
C LEU A 92 9.40 -1.16 9.11
N GLY A 93 9.22 -1.18 10.43
CA GLY A 93 9.46 -2.35 11.29
C GLY A 93 8.32 -3.35 11.33
N SER A 94 7.27 -3.18 10.52
CA SER A 94 6.10 -4.07 10.53
C SER A 94 6.47 -5.51 10.13
N PRO A 95 5.92 -6.55 10.81
CA PRO A 95 6.14 -7.94 10.41
C PRO A 95 5.58 -8.24 9.01
N GLN A 96 4.55 -7.50 8.58
CA GLN A 96 3.93 -7.68 7.27
C GLN A 96 4.63 -6.85 6.20
N TRP A 97 5.14 -7.54 5.17
CA TRP A 97 5.85 -6.90 4.06
C TRP A 97 5.02 -5.85 3.29
N PRO A 98 3.69 -5.99 3.06
CA PRO A 98 2.93 -4.96 2.33
C PRO A 98 2.87 -3.64 3.11
N ILE A 99 2.81 -3.72 4.45
CA ILE A 99 2.83 -2.54 5.32
C ILE A 99 4.20 -1.85 5.23
N ARG A 100 5.31 -2.61 5.26
CA ARG A 100 6.65 -2.06 5.09
C ARG A 100 6.82 -1.37 3.73
N ALA A 101 6.38 -2.01 2.65
CA ALA A 101 6.43 -1.46 1.29
C ALA A 101 5.61 -0.17 1.16
N ARG A 102 4.40 -0.14 1.71
CA ARG A 102 3.53 1.05 1.67
C ARG A 102 4.09 2.20 2.50
N ALA A 103 4.66 1.91 3.67
CA ALA A 103 5.34 2.90 4.50
C ALA A 103 6.59 3.46 3.81
N ALA A 104 7.37 2.61 3.12
CA ALA A 104 8.54 3.02 2.36
C ALA A 104 8.15 3.93 1.17
N LEU A 105 7.12 3.56 0.40
CA LEU A 105 6.57 4.41 -0.65
C LEU A 105 6.05 5.75 -0.12
N ALA A 106 5.38 5.74 1.03
CA ALA A 106 4.92 6.97 1.67
C ALA A 106 6.10 7.86 2.07
N LEU A 107 7.16 7.31 2.68
CA LEU A 107 8.37 8.08 3.03
C LEU A 107 9.05 8.67 1.79
N TRP A 108 9.08 7.95 0.67
CA TRP A 108 9.57 8.49 -0.61
C TRP A 108 8.74 9.69 -1.06
N LYS A 109 7.42 9.56 -1.09
CA LYS A 109 6.49 10.62 -1.54
C LYS A 109 6.46 11.83 -0.60
N VAL A 110 6.69 11.63 0.69
CA VAL A 110 6.62 12.68 1.73
C VAL A 110 7.93 13.45 1.87
N ASP A 111 9.07 12.76 1.96
CA ASP A 111 10.34 13.39 2.36
C ASP A 111 11.54 12.89 1.55
N ARG A 112 11.31 12.17 0.44
CA ARG A 112 12.35 11.69 -0.50
C ARG A 112 13.52 10.95 0.17
N GLN A 113 13.25 10.22 1.26
CA GLN A 113 14.26 9.49 2.05
C GLN A 113 14.76 8.22 1.33
N SER A 114 15.48 8.37 0.23
CA SER A 114 15.96 7.27 -0.62
C SER A 114 16.75 6.22 0.15
N GLU A 115 17.70 6.62 1.00
CA GLU A 115 18.57 5.71 1.75
C GLU A 115 17.81 4.69 2.62
N ARG A 116 16.72 5.14 3.28
CA ARG A 116 15.89 4.28 4.14
C ARG A 116 14.91 3.42 3.35
N VAL A 117 14.42 3.97 2.24
CA VAL A 117 13.37 3.36 1.42
C VAL A 117 13.94 2.27 0.51
N LEU A 118 15.11 2.52 -0.07
CA LEU A 118 15.75 1.67 -1.07
C LEU A 118 15.88 0.18 -0.64
N PRO A 119 16.48 -0.16 0.51
CA PRO A 119 16.61 -1.56 0.91
C PRO A 119 15.26 -2.25 1.10
N ILE A 120 14.25 -1.50 1.59
CA ILE A 120 12.91 -2.03 1.84
C ILE A 120 12.17 -2.32 0.54
N LEU A 121 12.27 -1.43 -0.46
CA LEU A 121 11.65 -1.65 -1.77
C LEU A 121 12.31 -2.80 -2.53
N ILE A 122 13.65 -2.91 -2.47
CA ILE A 122 14.38 -4.04 -3.07
C ILE A 122 13.91 -5.37 -2.46
N ASP A 123 13.84 -5.46 -1.13
CA ASP A 123 13.38 -6.67 -0.46
C ASP A 123 11.91 -6.97 -0.74
N ALA A 124 11.05 -5.94 -0.78
CA ALA A 124 9.64 -6.10 -1.11
C ALA A 124 9.43 -6.60 -2.56
N LEU A 125 10.28 -6.18 -3.51
CA LEU A 125 10.24 -6.66 -4.89
C LEU A 125 10.73 -8.10 -5.04
N ARG A 126 11.64 -8.54 -4.17
CA ARG A 126 12.13 -9.93 -4.07
C ARG A 126 11.14 -10.87 -3.40
N ALA A 127 10.31 -10.35 -2.48
CA ALA A 127 9.30 -11.15 -1.79
C ALA A 127 8.36 -11.81 -2.81
N PRO A 128 8.21 -13.15 -2.79
CA PRO A 128 7.39 -13.86 -3.75
C PRO A 128 5.93 -13.70 -3.37
N ALA A 129 5.22 -12.80 -4.04
CA ALA A 129 3.75 -12.79 -4.05
C ALA A 129 3.16 -13.01 -5.45
N LEU A 130 3.98 -13.29 -6.48
CA LEU A 130 3.49 -13.42 -7.86
C LEU A 130 3.87 -14.71 -8.58
N ALA A 131 4.62 -15.63 -7.97
CA ALA A 131 4.71 -16.99 -8.51
C ALA A 131 3.43 -17.76 -8.14
N PRO A 132 2.65 -18.29 -9.11
CA PRO A 132 1.52 -19.14 -8.76
C PRO A 132 2.05 -20.37 -8.04
N ARG A 133 1.65 -20.58 -6.78
CA ARG A 133 1.79 -21.91 -6.16
C ARG A 133 0.82 -22.84 -6.89
N ARG A 134 1.32 -23.64 -7.83
CA ARG A 134 0.58 -24.80 -8.35
C ARG A 134 0.44 -25.81 -7.20
N GLY A 135 -0.73 -25.90 -6.59
CA GLY A 135 -0.98 -26.85 -5.50
C GLY A 135 -2.42 -26.86 -4.97
N ARG A 136 -3.16 -27.88 -5.40
CA ARG A 136 -4.45 -28.48 -4.95
C ARG A 136 -5.44 -27.69 -4.07
N ALA A 137 -6.70 -27.75 -4.51
CA ALA A 137 -7.91 -27.28 -3.85
C ALA A 137 -8.00 -27.65 -2.36
N SER A 138 -8.31 -26.66 -1.52
CA SER A 138 -8.66 -26.85 -0.10
C SER A 138 -10.15 -27.21 0.04
N ALA A 139 -10.43 -28.29 0.77
CA ALA A 139 -11.74 -28.83 1.15
C ALA A 139 -12.69 -27.83 1.85
N PRO A 140 -14.01 -28.10 1.90
CA PRO A 140 -15.00 -27.22 2.54
C PRO A 140 -14.92 -27.27 4.08
N LEU A 141 -15.13 -26.12 4.73
CA LEU A 141 -15.14 -25.95 6.19
C LEU A 141 -16.55 -26.22 6.77
N LEU A 142 -16.62 -26.94 7.90
CA LEU A 142 -17.87 -27.22 8.63
C LEU A 142 -18.27 -26.06 9.58
N PRO A 143 -19.58 -25.86 9.88
CA PRO A 143 -20.05 -24.81 10.78
C PRO A 143 -19.80 -25.17 12.25
N GLY A 144 -19.36 -24.21 13.08
CA GLY A 144 -19.50 -24.30 14.55
C GLY A 144 -18.23 -24.22 15.40
N GLN A 145 -17.05 -23.94 14.86
CA GLN A 145 -15.87 -23.67 15.69
C GLN A 145 -15.37 -22.23 15.57
N HIS A 146 -15.32 -21.57 16.73
CA HIS A 146 -14.56 -20.35 16.96
C HIS A 146 -13.08 -20.64 16.67
N THR A 147 -12.38 -19.79 15.90
CA THR A 147 -11.00 -19.30 16.13
C THR A 147 -10.33 -18.79 14.83
N GLN A 148 -9.65 -17.65 15.01
CA GLN A 148 -8.56 -17.01 14.25
C GLN A 148 -8.42 -17.19 12.73
N VAL A 149 -8.41 -16.02 12.10
CA VAL A 149 -7.96 -15.75 10.73
C VAL A 149 -6.52 -16.20 10.53
N ARG A 150 -6.29 -17.25 9.74
CA ARG A 150 -5.04 -17.48 9.00
C ARG A 150 -5.30 -18.29 7.73
N SER A 151 -5.53 -17.65 6.59
CA SER A 151 -4.92 -18.12 5.33
C SER A 151 -5.10 -17.10 4.21
N PHE A 152 -4.03 -16.99 3.43
CA PHE A 152 -3.96 -16.24 2.19
C PHE A 152 -4.38 -17.16 1.05
N LYS A 153 -5.56 -16.93 0.44
CA LYS A 153 -5.88 -17.55 -0.85
C LYS A 153 -5.56 -16.57 -1.97
N THR A 154 -4.75 -17.02 -2.91
CA THR A 154 -4.51 -16.37 -4.19
C THR A 154 -5.41 -17.06 -5.19
N ASP A 155 -6.53 -16.43 -5.57
CA ASP A 155 -7.31 -16.92 -6.71
C ASP A 155 -6.71 -16.37 -8.01
N SER A 156 -7.08 -17.00 -9.12
CA SER A 156 -6.74 -16.78 -10.52
C SER A 156 -6.67 -15.32 -11.00
N ASN A 157 -7.18 -14.36 -10.22
CA ASN A 157 -7.04 -12.91 -10.44
C ASN A 157 -6.14 -12.20 -9.38
N ARG A 158 -5.03 -12.83 -8.98
CA ARG A 158 -3.79 -12.29 -8.34
C ARG A 158 -3.98 -11.14 -7.31
N SER A 159 -5.02 -11.21 -6.48
CA SER A 159 -5.24 -10.36 -5.31
C SER A 159 -4.98 -11.15 -4.03
N VAL A 160 -4.39 -10.54 -3.01
CA VAL A 160 -4.30 -11.14 -1.66
C VAL A 160 -5.53 -10.73 -0.87
N TYR A 161 -6.36 -11.71 -0.51
CA TYR A 161 -7.55 -11.50 0.31
C TYR A 161 -7.24 -11.74 1.79
N LEU A 162 -7.74 -10.86 2.65
CA LEU A 162 -7.99 -11.16 4.06
C LEU A 162 -9.48 -11.52 4.19
N SER A 163 -9.77 -12.80 4.40
CA SER A 163 -11.11 -13.26 4.79
C SER A 163 -11.18 -13.25 6.31
N THR A 164 -11.93 -12.32 6.88
CA THR A 164 -12.28 -12.34 8.31
C THR A 164 -13.74 -12.75 8.44
N THR A 165 -13.98 -13.99 8.86
CA THR A 165 -15.32 -14.46 9.20
C THR A 165 -15.62 -14.04 10.64
N TYR A 166 -16.55 -13.10 10.82
CA TYR A 166 -17.04 -12.70 12.16
C TYR A 166 -18.04 -13.74 12.71
N PRO A 167 -18.32 -13.75 14.04
CA PRO A 167 -19.27 -14.67 14.70
C PRO A 167 -20.75 -14.57 14.25
N ALA A 168 -21.05 -13.96 13.10
CA ALA A 168 -22.40 -13.81 12.56
C ALA A 168 -22.52 -14.24 11.09
N GLY A 169 -21.60 -15.08 10.58
CA GLY A 169 -21.67 -15.60 9.20
C GLY A 169 -21.40 -14.58 8.10
N VAL A 170 -21.00 -13.36 8.45
CA VAL A 170 -20.62 -12.32 7.50
C VAL A 170 -19.15 -12.49 7.13
N SER A 171 -18.88 -13.17 6.01
CA SER A 171 -17.58 -13.09 5.34
C SER A 171 -17.49 -11.73 4.65
N GLN A 172 -16.75 -10.80 5.25
CA GLN A 172 -16.44 -9.52 4.61
C GLN A 172 -14.99 -9.52 4.11
N PHE A 173 -14.84 -9.11 2.85
CA PHE A 173 -13.57 -8.95 2.16
C PHE A 173 -12.92 -7.62 2.58
N VAL A 174 -11.74 -7.69 3.20
CA VAL A 174 -10.94 -6.57 3.77
C VAL A 174 -9.81 -6.23 2.78
N PRO A 175 -9.29 -4.99 2.68
CA PRO A 175 -8.88 -4.39 1.42
C PRO A 175 -7.80 -5.17 0.68
N VAL A 176 -8.07 -5.29 -0.61
CA VAL A 176 -7.19 -5.81 -1.65
C VAL A 176 -6.03 -4.81 -1.79
N VAL A 177 -4.86 -5.17 -1.29
CA VAL A 177 -3.64 -4.59 -1.85
C VAL A 177 -3.60 -5.08 -3.29
N ASP A 178 -3.83 -4.19 -4.26
CA ASP A 178 -3.53 -4.51 -5.64
C ASP A 178 -2.02 -4.66 -5.74
N LEU A 179 -1.54 -5.90 -5.59
CA LEU A 179 -0.13 -6.22 -5.61
C LEU A 179 0.51 -5.87 -6.96
N ARG A 180 -0.27 -5.83 -8.05
CA ARG A 180 0.22 -5.39 -9.35
C ARG A 180 0.46 -3.90 -9.34
N ALA A 181 -0.51 -3.13 -8.83
CA ALA A 181 -0.35 -1.68 -8.67
C ALA A 181 0.80 -1.34 -7.71
N LEU A 182 0.85 -1.99 -6.54
CA LEU A 182 1.92 -1.79 -5.57
C LEU A 182 3.29 -2.13 -6.18
N ARG A 183 3.40 -3.24 -6.93
CA ARG A 183 4.65 -3.60 -7.60
C ARG A 183 5.08 -2.57 -8.64
N ARG A 184 4.15 -2.05 -9.45
CA ARG A 184 4.44 -0.96 -10.40
C ARG A 184 4.88 0.31 -9.67
N GLU A 185 4.18 0.71 -8.61
CA GLU A 185 4.54 1.89 -7.81
C GLU A 185 5.94 1.76 -7.19
N MET A 186 6.32 0.57 -6.70
CA MET A 186 7.67 0.33 -6.16
C MET A 186 8.73 0.46 -7.24
N VAL A 187 8.49 -0.10 -8.43
CA VAL A 187 9.41 0.01 -9.57
C VAL A 187 9.54 1.46 -10.05
N GLU A 188 8.43 2.18 -10.13
CA GLU A 188 8.41 3.58 -10.54
C GLU A 188 9.15 4.47 -9.53
N ALA A 189 8.90 4.29 -8.23
CA ALA A 189 9.61 5.00 -7.18
C ALA A 189 11.14 4.79 -7.27
N LEU A 190 11.59 3.56 -7.54
CA LEU A 190 13.01 3.27 -7.75
C LEU A 190 13.56 3.97 -9.00
N GLY A 191 12.78 4.07 -10.08
CA GLY A 191 13.17 4.84 -11.27
C GLY A 191 13.25 6.34 -11.02
N GLU A 192 12.31 6.90 -10.25
CA GLU A 192 12.30 8.31 -9.85
C GLU A 192 13.43 8.67 -8.88
N MET A 193 13.94 7.68 -8.13
CA MET A 193 15.12 7.87 -7.28
C MET A 193 16.38 8.12 -8.10
N GLY A 194 16.44 7.71 -9.37
CA GLY A 194 17.60 7.93 -10.24
C GLY A 194 18.84 7.15 -9.79
N PRO A 195 20.06 7.69 -9.98
CA PRO A 195 21.32 7.01 -9.69
C PRO A 195 21.43 6.45 -8.26
N GLN A 196 20.76 7.07 -7.30
CA GLN A 196 20.70 6.61 -5.91
C GLN A 196 20.12 5.20 -5.76
N ALA A 197 19.33 4.73 -6.74
CA ALA A 197 18.73 3.40 -6.75
C ALA A 197 19.53 2.37 -7.57
N GLU A 198 20.83 2.60 -7.84
CA GLU A 198 21.71 1.67 -8.56
C GLU A 198 21.67 0.24 -7.98
N ALA A 199 21.62 0.11 -6.65
CA ALA A 199 21.50 -1.18 -5.97
C ALA A 199 20.24 -1.99 -6.37
N ALA A 200 19.21 -1.33 -6.92
CA ALA A 200 18.00 -1.97 -7.42
C ALA A 200 18.10 -2.49 -8.87
N VAL A 201 19.14 -2.11 -9.62
CA VAL A 201 19.31 -2.53 -11.04
C VAL A 201 19.21 -4.05 -11.22
N PRO A 202 19.83 -4.91 -10.38
CA PRO A 202 19.73 -6.36 -10.55
C PRO A 202 18.30 -6.90 -10.38
N VAL A 203 17.54 -6.37 -9.42
CA VAL A 203 16.15 -6.81 -9.20
C VAL A 203 15.23 -6.30 -10.31
N LEU A 204 15.44 -5.07 -10.79
CA LEU A 204 14.70 -4.51 -11.92
C LEU A 204 14.99 -5.26 -13.22
N ALA A 205 16.23 -5.67 -13.45
CA ALA A 205 16.61 -6.46 -14.63
C ALA A 205 15.88 -7.82 -14.64
N LYS A 206 15.80 -8.48 -13.48
CA LYS A 206 15.04 -9.74 -13.34
C LYS A 206 13.55 -9.54 -13.63
N ILE A 207 12.95 -8.43 -13.17
CA ILE A 207 11.54 -8.09 -13.43
C ILE A 207 11.32 -7.80 -14.93
N ALA A 208 12.21 -7.04 -15.56
CA ALA A 208 12.14 -6.70 -16.98
C ALA A 208 12.31 -7.92 -17.91
N ALA A 209 12.98 -8.97 -17.43
CA ALA A 209 13.15 -10.23 -18.15
C ALA A 209 11.99 -11.22 -17.96
N ALA A 210 11.13 -11.03 -16.95
CA ALA A 210 10.00 -11.92 -16.70
C ALA A 210 8.81 -11.59 -17.61
N ASP A 211 8.40 -12.55 -18.44
CA ASP A 211 7.31 -12.34 -19.42
C ASP A 211 5.94 -12.12 -18.78
N ASP A 212 5.69 -12.68 -17.59
CA ASP A 212 4.40 -12.61 -16.90
C ASP A 212 4.32 -11.54 -15.80
N ASP A 213 5.37 -10.72 -15.65
CA ASP A 213 5.43 -9.70 -14.61
C ASP A 213 4.69 -8.42 -15.05
N PRO A 214 3.68 -7.97 -14.30
CA PRO A 214 2.90 -6.77 -14.65
C PRO A 214 3.70 -5.47 -14.59
N ALA A 215 4.91 -5.48 -14.02
CA ALA A 215 5.79 -4.32 -13.94
C ALA A 215 6.99 -4.40 -14.89
N ARG A 216 7.01 -5.35 -15.84
CA ARG A 216 8.12 -5.58 -16.78
C ARG A 216 8.55 -4.31 -17.53
N SER A 217 7.59 -3.65 -18.19
CA SER A 217 7.85 -2.44 -18.99
C SER A 217 8.33 -1.29 -18.10
N GLN A 218 7.71 -1.12 -16.93
CA GLN A 218 8.11 -0.10 -15.95
C GLN A 218 9.52 -0.37 -15.43
N ALA A 219 9.91 -1.64 -15.24
CA ALA A 219 11.23 -2.00 -14.74
C ALA A 219 12.32 -1.74 -15.79
N ALA A 220 12.03 -1.97 -17.06
CA ALA A 220 12.93 -1.60 -18.15
C ALA A 220 13.15 -0.09 -18.21
N GLU A 221 12.08 0.69 -18.06
CA GLU A 221 12.15 2.16 -18.07
C GLU A 221 12.84 2.72 -16.82
N ALA A 222 12.52 2.19 -15.63
CA ALA A 222 13.17 2.58 -14.38
C ALA A 222 14.68 2.37 -14.44
N ARG A 223 15.16 1.28 -15.07
CA ARG A 223 16.59 1.04 -15.27
C ARG A 223 17.27 2.13 -16.09
N LYS A 224 16.63 2.59 -17.18
CA LYS A 224 17.17 3.70 -18.00
C LYS A 224 17.26 5.02 -17.24
N ARG A 225 16.39 5.23 -16.25
CA ARG A 225 16.42 6.44 -15.40
C ARG A 225 17.49 6.36 -14.31
N ILE A 226 17.80 5.15 -13.85
CA ILE A 226 18.82 4.91 -12.81
C ILE A 226 20.22 4.94 -13.42
N ASP A 227 20.39 4.26 -14.55
CA ASP A 227 21.64 4.15 -15.30
C ASP A 227 21.32 4.47 -16.78
N PRO A 228 21.31 5.76 -17.15
CA PRO A 228 21.04 6.15 -18.52
C PRO A 228 22.16 5.61 -19.43
N PRO A 229 21.82 4.97 -20.57
CA PRO A 229 22.84 4.56 -21.51
C PRO A 229 23.67 5.78 -21.90
N ALA A 230 24.99 5.60 -21.93
CA ALA A 230 25.91 6.63 -22.40
C ALA A 230 25.63 6.90 -23.88
N GLU A 231 24.73 7.84 -24.19
CA GLU A 231 24.50 8.33 -25.55
C GLU A 231 24.71 9.86 -25.58
N ASP A 232 25.84 10.20 -26.18
CA ASP A 232 26.22 11.42 -26.89
C ASP A 232 26.16 12.76 -26.15
N GLU A 233 27.31 13.15 -25.56
CA GLU A 233 27.64 14.57 -25.38
C GLU A 233 27.54 15.30 -26.74
N PRO A 234 26.64 16.29 -26.90
CA PRO A 234 26.66 17.16 -28.07
C PRO A 234 27.75 18.21 -27.86
N GLY A 235 29.02 17.84 -28.05
CA GLY A 235 30.11 18.78 -27.75
C GLY A 235 31.54 18.40 -28.14
N ALA A 236 31.77 17.32 -28.88
CA ALA A 236 33.12 16.95 -29.35
C ALA A 236 33.19 16.90 -30.88
N ARG A 237 33.03 18.03 -31.56
CA ARG A 237 33.61 18.32 -32.88
C ARG A 237 33.90 19.81 -33.02
#